data_AF-A0A553HW06-F1
#
_entry.id   AF-A0A553HW06-F1
#
_cell.length_a   1.000
_cell.length_b   1.000
_cell.length_c   1.000
_cell.angle_alpha   90.00
_cell.angle_beta   90.00
_cell.angle_gamma   90.00
#
_symmetry.space_group_name_H-M   'P 1'
#
loop_
_entity.id
_entity.type
_entity.pdbx_description
1 polymer ?
#
loop_
_entity_poly.entity_id
_entity_poly.type
_entity_poly.pdbx_seq_one_letter_code
_entity_poly.pdbx_strand_id
1 'polypeptide(L)'
;MTLSTVLASLALLALPVSAKQFAAIDAVQPDRILARATPTLTGSATATPRSGEYFGPVVIDGITYSVLYDTGSNALWIKNGTTVSGPGFSVTYGSGTVSGNVTSGTVSVAGSTVLNQRYGVATSWNPAYNGYDGILGLGKSSTQLGGYSTWMANAMPLYKQPLFAVNMPPTGSATYTFGYDDAAHENGPLSFKSTDSTNLWYPTITSFNIPANDTAMDCNIDSGTTDITVPSSIAYAFWNQVSTATTTDGQRWTFPCSNSGTVPNFSVTIGGVKYTVAAANTYFQDTPTHGVCGSRLQGRPSGCILGQPFFYSNYVAYHYGNTTVGLTGRNLSKSTFKMAPNHKIAVIQLHPKPLLPTQNFERAESFIRESAAQGCHLAVLPEYHLTSWVPDEPGFKDSCADSDIYLKKYQDLAKELNICIVPGTIIESQGDSLQNIAYFISSNGEIAGRYQKKNLWHPERRHLVSSAHEPHTAFDTPLGRVGLLICWDLAFPEAFRELIADGAQIICVPTFWSMRDVSDEGYALNSDGEALFLNNTVVARAFENTCAVVLVNAGGPPEKGEATSFAGLSQVAIPHIGALGRLGRAEGMSIVDLDMDVLRVAEENYKVREDMQAEGWHYAYTRIRDDTKL
;
A
#
# COMPACT_ATOMS: atom_id res chain seq x y z
N MET A 1 -51.25 21.75 37.54
CA MET A 1 -52.55 22.26 37.10
C MET A 1 -52.33 23.69 36.59
N THR A 2 -52.64 24.12 35.38
CA THR A 2 -53.21 23.53 34.16
C THR A 2 -53.07 24.58 33.05
N LEU A 3 -52.98 24.10 31.80
CA LEU A 3 -53.18 24.79 30.51
C LEU A 3 -54.07 26.04 30.55
N SER A 4 -53.54 27.18 30.08
CA SER A 4 -54.18 28.14 29.15
C SER A 4 -53.45 29.49 29.21
N THR A 5 -52.53 29.74 28.26
CA THR A 5 -52.07 31.09 27.84
C THR A 5 -51.11 30.97 26.65
N VAL A 6 -51.56 30.34 25.56
CA VAL A 6 -50.96 30.52 24.24
C VAL A 6 -52.10 30.52 23.22
N LEU A 7 -52.77 31.67 23.09
CA LEU A 7 -53.71 31.98 22.00
C LEU A 7 -54.08 33.46 22.10
N ALA A 8 -53.42 34.30 21.28
CA ALA A 8 -53.93 35.52 20.65
C ALA A 8 -52.76 36.46 20.30
N SER A 9 -52.11 36.22 19.17
CA SER A 9 -51.49 37.25 18.31
C SER A 9 -51.02 36.60 17.01
N LEU A 10 -51.97 36.10 16.22
CA LEU A 10 -51.79 35.86 14.80
C LEU A 10 -52.98 36.51 14.07
N ALA A 11 -52.68 37.04 12.88
CA ALA A 11 -53.57 37.64 11.88
C ALA A 11 -53.86 39.14 12.04
N LEU A 12 -53.08 39.99 11.34
CA LEU A 12 -53.55 40.70 10.14
C LEU A 12 -52.44 41.59 9.57
N LEU A 13 -51.98 41.28 8.36
CA LEU A 13 -51.76 42.21 7.21
C LEU A 13 -50.90 41.49 6.17
N ALA A 14 -51.56 40.66 5.36
CA ALA A 14 -51.04 40.21 4.08
C ALA A 14 -51.31 41.31 3.04
N LEU A 15 -50.26 41.79 2.37
CA LEU A 15 -50.36 42.42 1.06
C LEU A 15 -49.72 41.46 0.04
N PRO A 16 -50.31 41.25 -1.14
CA PRO A 16 -49.79 40.30 -2.12
C PRO A 16 -48.65 40.94 -2.89
N VAL A 17 -47.42 40.53 -2.61
CA VAL A 17 -46.28 40.88 -3.46
C VAL A 17 -46.18 39.82 -4.56
N SER A 18 -46.34 40.26 -5.81
CA SER A 18 -46.42 39.40 -6.99
C SER A 18 -45.14 38.56 -7.22
N ALA A 19 -45.31 37.38 -7.83
CA ALA A 19 -44.26 36.40 -8.15
C ALA A 19 -43.09 36.91 -9.01
N LYS A 20 -43.13 38.16 -9.51
CA LYS A 20 -42.00 38.78 -10.23
C LYS A 20 -40.90 39.33 -9.31
N GLN A 21 -41.16 39.54 -8.02
CA GLN A 21 -40.13 40.05 -7.09
C GLN A 21 -39.28 38.96 -6.42
N PHE A 22 -39.69 37.68 -6.45
CA PHE A 22 -38.84 36.58 -5.99
C PHE A 22 -37.71 36.23 -6.98
N ALA A 23 -37.91 36.43 -8.28
CA ALA A 23 -36.89 36.15 -9.29
C ALA A 23 -35.69 37.13 -9.26
N ALA A 24 -35.84 38.31 -8.63
CA ALA A 24 -34.78 39.32 -8.58
C ALA A 24 -33.94 39.24 -7.28
N ILE A 25 -34.40 38.54 -6.24
CA ILE A 25 -33.71 38.46 -4.94
C ILE A 25 -32.74 37.26 -4.88
N ASP A 26 -32.96 36.21 -5.67
CA ASP A 26 -32.06 35.04 -5.74
C ASP A 26 -30.83 35.25 -6.66
N ALA A 27 -30.80 36.35 -7.43
CA ALA A 27 -29.69 36.64 -8.34
C ALA A 27 -28.49 37.34 -7.67
N VAL A 28 -28.60 37.76 -6.40
CA VAL A 28 -27.56 38.55 -5.71
C VAL A 28 -27.54 38.27 -4.18
N GLN A 29 -27.56 37.00 -3.76
CA GLN A 29 -27.05 36.67 -2.42
C GLN A 29 -25.61 36.17 -2.56
N PRO A 30 -24.59 36.94 -2.11
CA PRO A 30 -23.26 36.39 -2.00
C PRO A 30 -23.31 35.20 -1.04
N ASP A 31 -22.80 34.06 -1.50
CA ASP A 31 -22.55 32.86 -0.70
C ASP A 31 -21.95 33.32 0.64
N ARG A 32 -22.73 33.27 1.73
CA ARG A 32 -22.29 33.77 3.03
C ARG A 32 -21.24 32.81 3.60
N ILE A 33 -19.98 33.14 3.34
CA ILE A 33 -18.82 32.65 4.10
C ILE A 33 -19.07 32.96 5.58
N LEU A 34 -19.06 31.95 6.45
CA LEU A 34 -18.97 32.20 7.89
C LEU A 34 -17.67 32.98 8.15
N ALA A 35 -17.84 34.21 8.61
CA ALA A 35 -16.88 35.16 9.14
C ALA A 35 -15.39 34.72 9.18
N ARG A 36 -14.56 35.35 8.34
CA ARG A 36 -13.23 35.92 8.65
C ARG A 36 -12.32 35.14 9.63
N ALA A 37 -12.30 33.82 9.56
CA ALA A 37 -11.19 33.05 10.12
C ALA A 37 -9.98 33.22 9.19
N THR A 38 -8.80 33.45 9.74
CA THR A 38 -7.54 33.31 8.99
C THR A 38 -7.56 31.94 8.30
N PRO A 39 -7.17 31.81 7.01
CA PRO A 39 -7.17 30.52 6.34
C PRO A 39 -6.20 29.58 7.07
N THR A 40 -6.73 28.62 7.82
CA THR A 40 -5.94 27.67 8.63
C THR A 40 -6.22 26.21 8.26
N LEU A 41 -7.25 25.94 7.47
CA LEU A 41 -7.64 24.57 7.16
C LEU A 41 -6.61 23.90 6.25
N THR A 42 -6.31 22.65 6.57
CA THR A 42 -5.69 21.68 5.67
C THR A 42 -6.57 20.43 5.72
N GLY A 43 -6.64 19.69 4.62
CA GLY A 43 -7.34 18.42 4.64
C GLY A 43 -6.92 17.52 3.52
N SER A 44 -7.25 16.25 3.65
CA SER A 44 -7.03 15.25 2.65
C SER A 44 -8.28 14.41 2.43
N ALA A 45 -8.39 13.84 1.24
CA ALA A 45 -9.40 12.85 0.90
C ALA A 45 -8.72 11.71 0.14
N THR A 46 -9.03 10.48 0.56
CA THR A 46 -8.62 9.27 -0.14
C THR A 46 -9.66 8.94 -1.20
N ALA A 47 -9.23 8.81 -2.44
CA ALA A 47 -10.04 8.40 -3.58
C ALA A 47 -9.68 6.97 -3.98
N THR A 48 -10.65 6.07 -3.95
CA THR A 48 -10.44 4.64 -4.18
C THR A 48 -10.68 4.30 -5.65
N PRO A 49 -9.84 3.46 -6.28
CA PRO A 49 -10.04 3.05 -7.66
C PRO A 49 -11.30 2.17 -7.80
N ARG A 50 -12.15 2.50 -8.77
CA ARG A 50 -13.29 1.70 -9.21
C ARG A 50 -13.35 1.77 -10.74
N SER A 51 -13.29 0.62 -11.41
CA SER A 51 -13.34 0.54 -12.88
C SER A 51 -12.31 1.43 -13.61
N GLY A 52 -11.12 1.63 -13.03
CA GLY A 52 -10.05 2.43 -13.65
C GLY A 52 -10.17 3.95 -13.42
N GLU A 53 -11.03 4.39 -12.50
CA GLU A 53 -11.16 5.79 -12.09
C GLU A 53 -11.20 5.93 -10.57
N TYR A 54 -10.94 7.13 -10.04
CA TYR A 54 -10.71 7.35 -8.61
C TYR A 54 -11.86 8.13 -7.97
N PHE A 55 -12.56 7.51 -7.03
CA PHE A 55 -13.75 8.07 -6.40
C PHE A 55 -13.49 8.44 -4.94
N GLY A 56 -13.69 9.71 -4.61
CA GLY A 56 -13.51 10.26 -3.28
C GLY A 56 -14.85 10.59 -2.59
N PRO A 57 -14.87 10.72 -1.26
CA PRO A 57 -16.06 11.06 -0.51
C PRO A 57 -16.43 12.53 -0.68
N VAL A 58 -17.71 12.82 -0.89
CA VAL A 58 -18.30 14.15 -0.73
C VAL A 58 -19.52 14.01 0.18
N VAL A 59 -19.55 14.78 1.27
CA VAL A 59 -20.69 14.78 2.20
C VAL A 59 -21.63 15.91 1.82
N ILE A 60 -22.88 15.60 1.48
CA ILE A 60 -23.92 16.58 1.19
C ILE A 60 -25.07 16.38 2.16
N ASP A 61 -25.35 17.40 2.98
CA ASP A 61 -26.41 17.38 4.00
C ASP A 61 -26.36 16.13 4.91
N GLY A 62 -25.14 15.71 5.27
CA GLY A 62 -24.89 14.55 6.13
C GLY A 62 -24.87 13.20 5.42
N ILE A 63 -25.09 13.15 4.10
CA ILE A 63 -25.03 11.93 3.29
C ILE A 63 -23.72 11.89 2.52
N THR A 64 -22.97 10.78 2.62
CA THR A 64 -21.72 10.59 1.88
C THR A 64 -21.99 9.99 0.50
N TYR A 65 -21.47 10.63 -0.54
CA TYR A 65 -21.47 10.17 -1.94
C TYR A 65 -20.06 9.85 -2.39
N SER A 66 -19.87 8.76 -3.14
CA SER A 66 -18.58 8.36 -3.72
C SER A 66 -18.48 8.88 -5.16
N VAL A 67 -17.93 10.08 -5.32
CA VAL A 67 -17.92 10.82 -6.59
C VAL A 67 -16.53 10.84 -7.23
N LEU A 68 -16.49 10.90 -8.56
CA LEU A 68 -15.23 11.06 -9.28
C LEU A 68 -14.66 12.45 -8.99
N TYR A 69 -13.38 12.52 -8.59
CA TYR A 69 -12.68 13.79 -8.46
C TYR A 69 -12.01 14.13 -9.79
N ASP A 70 -12.48 15.19 -10.43
CA ASP A 70 -12.23 15.44 -11.85
C ASP A 70 -11.63 16.84 -12.07
N THR A 71 -10.31 16.92 -12.25
CA THR A 71 -9.65 18.18 -12.61
C THR A 71 -9.94 18.64 -14.04
N GLY A 72 -10.54 17.79 -14.88
CA GLY A 72 -11.00 18.09 -16.23
C GLY A 72 -12.40 18.70 -16.32
N SER A 73 -13.08 18.93 -15.21
CA SER A 73 -14.37 19.62 -15.19
C SER A 73 -14.56 20.57 -14.01
N ASN A 74 -15.66 21.33 -14.02
CA ASN A 74 -15.95 22.35 -13.01
C ASN A 74 -17.23 22.08 -12.23
N ALA A 75 -18.03 21.09 -12.65
CA ALA A 75 -19.37 20.88 -12.12
C ALA A 75 -19.36 19.89 -10.95
N LEU A 76 -20.07 20.22 -9.88
CA LEU A 76 -20.48 19.28 -8.85
C LEU A 76 -21.90 18.80 -9.13
N TRP A 77 -22.07 17.51 -9.35
CA TRP A 77 -23.38 16.88 -9.45
C TRP A 77 -23.36 15.49 -8.83
N ILE A 78 -24.53 15.06 -8.34
CA ILE A 78 -24.74 13.73 -7.75
C ILE A 78 -25.97 13.05 -8.37
N LYS A 79 -25.99 11.72 -8.28
CA LYS A 79 -27.16 10.85 -8.50
C LYS A 79 -27.80 10.52 -7.16
N ASN A 80 -29.04 10.03 -7.22
CA ASN A 80 -29.80 9.58 -6.06
C ASN A 80 -30.03 10.64 -4.97
N GLY A 81 -29.84 11.93 -5.28
CA GLY A 81 -30.32 13.02 -4.44
C GLY A 81 -31.84 13.13 -4.52
N THR A 82 -32.44 13.78 -3.52
CA THR A 82 -33.88 14.10 -3.56
C THR A 82 -34.17 14.93 -4.82
N THR A 83 -35.10 14.47 -5.66
CA THR A 83 -35.52 15.23 -6.84
C THR A 83 -36.02 16.61 -6.44
N VAL A 84 -35.45 17.65 -7.04
CA VAL A 84 -35.76 19.06 -6.75
C VAL A 84 -36.32 19.79 -7.96
N SER A 85 -37.19 20.77 -7.74
CA SER A 85 -37.81 21.60 -8.78
C SER A 85 -36.99 22.84 -9.18
N GLY A 86 -35.66 22.78 -9.02
CA GLY A 86 -34.76 23.90 -9.34
C GLY A 86 -34.49 24.09 -10.84
N PRO A 87 -33.68 25.10 -11.22
CA PRO A 87 -33.30 25.34 -12.61
C PRO A 87 -32.65 24.11 -13.26
N GLY A 88 -32.93 23.86 -14.53
CA GLY A 88 -32.33 22.75 -15.27
C GLY A 88 -30.83 22.97 -15.51
N PHE A 89 -30.04 21.90 -15.44
CA PHE A 89 -28.64 21.89 -15.88
C PHE A 89 -28.39 20.78 -16.90
N SER A 90 -27.35 20.97 -17.71
CA SER A 90 -26.82 19.95 -18.62
C SER A 90 -25.30 20.14 -18.75
N VAL A 91 -24.53 19.07 -18.55
CA VAL A 91 -23.07 19.05 -18.67
C VAL A 91 -22.68 17.91 -19.61
N THR A 92 -21.79 18.18 -20.55
CA THR A 92 -21.30 17.17 -21.52
C THR A 92 -19.80 16.95 -21.31
N TYR A 93 -19.43 15.70 -21.02
CA TYR A 93 -18.04 15.25 -20.95
C TYR A 93 -17.72 14.39 -22.18
N GLY A 94 -16.47 13.91 -22.28
CA GLY A 94 -16.05 13.00 -23.35
C GLY A 94 -16.91 11.72 -23.44
N SER A 95 -17.35 11.19 -22.29
CA SER A 95 -18.17 9.97 -22.20
C SER A 95 -19.68 10.22 -22.37
N GLY A 96 -20.09 11.47 -22.59
CA GLY A 96 -21.48 11.85 -22.85
C GLY A 96 -22.07 12.84 -21.84
N THR A 97 -23.37 13.08 -21.97
CA THR A 97 -24.10 14.14 -21.25
C THR A 97 -24.77 13.63 -19.97
N VAL A 98 -24.82 14.50 -18.95
CA VAL A 98 -25.60 14.37 -17.73
C VAL A 98 -26.46 15.63 -17.56
N SER A 99 -27.74 15.45 -17.22
CA SER A 99 -28.68 16.55 -17.01
C SER A 99 -29.60 16.31 -15.81
N GLY A 100 -30.17 17.40 -15.30
CA GLY A 100 -31.04 17.37 -14.13
C GLY A 100 -31.39 18.76 -13.65
N ASN A 101 -31.54 18.94 -12.34
CA ASN A 101 -31.92 20.21 -11.72
C ASN A 101 -30.90 20.64 -10.68
N VAL A 102 -30.66 21.95 -10.57
CA VAL A 102 -29.76 22.54 -9.58
C VAL A 102 -30.47 22.72 -8.25
N THR A 103 -29.80 22.36 -7.16
CA THR A 103 -30.23 22.66 -5.78
C THR A 103 -29.08 23.28 -4.99
N SER A 104 -29.29 23.52 -3.70
CA SER A 104 -28.25 23.93 -2.75
C SER A 104 -28.30 23.09 -1.49
N GLY A 105 -27.14 22.89 -0.86
CA GLY A 105 -27.02 22.16 0.40
C GLY A 105 -25.68 22.46 1.09
N THR A 106 -25.45 21.82 2.22
CA THR A 106 -24.15 21.87 2.92
C THR A 106 -23.23 20.80 2.36
N VAL A 107 -22.13 21.22 1.73
CA VAL A 107 -21.18 20.32 1.07
C VAL A 107 -19.84 20.33 1.79
N SER A 108 -19.39 19.16 2.25
CA SER A 108 -18.11 18.98 2.91
C SER A 108 -17.20 18.02 2.15
N VAL A 109 -15.94 18.43 1.97
CA VAL A 109 -14.87 17.66 1.32
C VAL A 109 -13.56 17.97 2.02
N ALA A 110 -12.76 16.95 2.34
CA ALA A 110 -11.42 17.08 2.88
C ALA A 110 -11.31 18.17 3.97
N GLY A 111 -12.14 18.05 5.01
CA GLY A 111 -12.16 18.96 6.17
C GLY A 111 -12.79 20.35 5.98
N SER A 112 -13.07 20.79 4.74
CA SER A 112 -13.82 22.03 4.52
C SER A 112 -15.32 21.77 4.41
N THR A 113 -16.11 22.78 4.78
CA THR A 113 -17.57 22.76 4.71
C THR A 113 -18.05 24.06 4.09
N VAL A 114 -18.75 23.95 2.96
CA VAL A 114 -19.36 25.07 2.25
C VAL A 114 -20.87 25.00 2.44
N LEU A 115 -21.43 26.02 3.09
CA LEU A 115 -22.87 26.16 3.28
C LEU A 115 -23.54 26.66 2.00
N ASN A 116 -24.76 26.19 1.74
CA ASN A 116 -25.58 26.59 0.59
C ASN A 116 -24.88 26.41 -0.78
N GLN A 117 -23.92 25.49 -0.88
CA GLN A 117 -23.22 25.20 -2.14
C GLN A 117 -24.23 24.74 -3.19
N ARG A 118 -24.18 25.36 -4.37
CA ARG A 118 -24.98 24.95 -5.53
C ARG A 118 -24.41 23.69 -6.17
N TYR A 119 -25.26 22.70 -6.43
CA TYR A 119 -24.88 21.46 -7.11
C TYR A 119 -26.05 20.87 -7.91
N GLY A 120 -25.74 20.01 -8.87
CA GLY A 120 -26.74 19.34 -9.70
C GLY A 120 -27.23 18.03 -9.10
N VAL A 121 -28.52 17.76 -9.15
CA VAL A 121 -29.11 16.43 -8.95
C VAL A 121 -29.48 15.87 -10.32
N ALA A 122 -28.72 14.86 -10.76
CA ALA A 122 -28.89 14.27 -12.08
C ALA A 122 -30.18 13.43 -12.15
N THR A 123 -30.98 13.65 -13.19
CA THR A 123 -32.21 12.89 -13.49
C THR A 123 -32.10 12.13 -14.82
N SER A 124 -31.10 12.44 -15.65
CA SER A 124 -30.76 11.72 -16.87
C SER A 124 -29.25 11.72 -17.09
N TRP A 125 -28.69 10.60 -17.53
CA TRP A 125 -27.25 10.46 -17.78
C TRP A 125 -26.96 9.44 -18.87
N ASN A 126 -25.82 9.61 -19.55
CA ASN A 126 -25.27 8.59 -20.43
C ASN A 126 -24.97 7.29 -19.64
N PRO A 127 -25.25 6.09 -20.17
CA PRO A 127 -24.96 4.82 -19.51
C PRO A 127 -23.52 4.63 -19.02
N ALA A 128 -22.54 5.32 -19.62
CA ALA A 128 -21.16 5.35 -19.12
C ALA A 128 -21.06 5.76 -17.64
N TYR A 129 -22.00 6.58 -17.15
CA TYR A 129 -22.04 7.03 -15.77
C TYR A 129 -22.83 6.13 -14.83
N ASN A 130 -23.33 4.95 -15.25
CA ASN A 130 -24.19 4.12 -14.41
C ASN A 130 -23.54 3.74 -13.07
N GLY A 131 -22.23 3.52 -13.03
CA GLY A 131 -21.48 3.15 -11.82
C GLY A 131 -21.08 4.30 -10.89
N TYR A 132 -21.42 5.56 -11.20
CA TYR A 132 -20.95 6.74 -10.46
C TYR A 132 -21.95 7.09 -9.35
N ASP A 133 -21.56 7.80 -8.31
CA ASP A 133 -22.54 8.55 -7.49
C ASP A 133 -22.62 10.01 -7.91
N GLY A 134 -21.64 10.50 -8.67
CA GLY A 134 -21.52 11.88 -9.09
C GLY A 134 -20.11 12.22 -9.58
N ILE A 135 -19.90 13.50 -9.88
CA ILE A 135 -18.58 14.08 -10.17
C ILE A 135 -18.43 15.35 -9.31
N LEU A 136 -17.25 15.53 -8.73
CA LEU A 136 -16.77 16.79 -8.17
C LEU A 136 -15.74 17.39 -9.13
N GLY A 137 -16.12 18.45 -9.85
CA GLY A 137 -15.21 19.20 -10.69
C GLY A 137 -14.19 20.02 -9.90
N LEU A 138 -12.92 19.87 -10.25
CA LEU A 138 -11.75 20.50 -9.63
C LEU A 138 -10.99 21.43 -10.60
N GLY A 139 -11.67 21.89 -11.65
CA GLY A 139 -11.15 22.86 -12.63
C GLY A 139 -10.91 24.26 -12.06
N LYS A 140 -10.42 25.18 -12.91
CA LYS A 140 -10.07 26.56 -12.54
C LYS A 140 -11.27 27.51 -12.51
N SER A 141 -12.41 27.11 -13.06
CA SER A 141 -13.57 28.00 -13.18
C SER A 141 -14.10 28.38 -11.81
N SER A 142 -14.43 29.66 -11.65
CA SER A 142 -15.23 30.11 -10.51
C SER A 142 -16.72 29.77 -10.66
N THR A 143 -17.17 29.35 -11.85
CA THR A 143 -18.59 29.09 -12.14
C THR A 143 -18.87 27.70 -12.73
N GLN A 144 -20.09 27.21 -12.50
CA GLN A 144 -20.66 25.94 -12.96
C GLN A 144 -22.17 26.06 -13.21
N LEU A 145 -22.75 25.02 -13.83
CA LEU A 145 -24.20 24.76 -13.91
C LEU A 145 -25.07 26.00 -14.27
N GLY A 146 -24.62 26.81 -15.23
CA GLY A 146 -25.37 27.99 -15.67
C GLY A 146 -25.07 29.28 -14.90
N GLY A 147 -23.94 29.36 -14.19
CA GLY A 147 -23.40 30.60 -13.61
C GLY A 147 -23.21 30.60 -12.10
N TYR A 148 -23.50 29.49 -11.42
CA TYR A 148 -23.32 29.36 -9.97
C TYR A 148 -21.87 29.13 -9.57
N SER A 149 -21.46 29.55 -8.37
CA SER A 149 -20.11 29.32 -7.85
C SER A 149 -19.74 27.83 -7.83
N THR A 150 -18.52 27.48 -8.26
CA THR A 150 -17.99 26.12 -8.06
C THR A 150 -17.73 25.84 -6.59
N TRP A 151 -17.72 24.58 -6.20
CA TRP A 151 -17.27 24.21 -4.85
C TRP A 151 -15.83 24.67 -4.62
N MET A 152 -14.96 24.54 -5.64
CA MET A 152 -13.58 25.07 -5.60
C MET A 152 -13.54 26.57 -5.28
N ALA A 153 -14.33 27.38 -5.96
CA ALA A 153 -14.36 28.84 -5.72
C ALA A 153 -14.74 29.19 -4.29
N ASN A 154 -15.68 28.43 -3.71
CA ASN A 154 -16.17 28.66 -2.36
C ASN A 154 -15.27 28.06 -1.27
N ALA A 155 -14.62 26.93 -1.53
CA ALA A 155 -13.80 26.20 -0.56
C ALA A 155 -12.35 26.70 -0.49
N MET A 156 -11.73 27.05 -1.63
CA MET A 156 -10.31 27.46 -1.69
C MET A 156 -9.94 28.61 -0.74
N PRO A 157 -10.77 29.65 -0.53
CA PRO A 157 -10.48 30.71 0.43
C PRO A 157 -10.42 30.26 1.90
N LEU A 158 -10.96 29.08 2.23
CA LEU A 158 -10.98 28.54 3.59
C LEU A 158 -9.67 27.81 3.95
N TYR A 159 -8.95 27.32 2.94
CA TYR A 159 -7.74 26.54 3.10
C TYR A 159 -6.49 27.41 3.30
N LYS A 160 -5.53 26.90 4.09
CA LYS A 160 -4.28 27.57 4.46
C LYS A 160 -3.49 28.10 3.26
N GLN A 161 -3.50 27.34 2.16
CA GLN A 161 -3.02 27.79 0.86
C GLN A 161 -4.11 27.55 -0.18
N PRO A 162 -4.28 28.43 -1.18
CA PRO A 162 -5.28 28.25 -2.24
C PRO A 162 -4.77 27.25 -3.29
N LEU A 163 -4.39 26.06 -2.83
CA LEU A 163 -3.87 24.97 -3.63
C LEU A 163 -4.45 23.63 -3.19
N PHE A 164 -4.50 22.70 -4.13
CA PHE A 164 -4.74 21.28 -3.86
C PHE A 164 -3.75 20.45 -4.66
N ALA A 165 -3.52 19.21 -4.26
CA ALA A 165 -2.60 18.33 -4.98
C ALA A 165 -3.15 16.91 -5.08
N VAL A 166 -2.68 16.21 -6.12
CA VAL A 166 -3.12 14.86 -6.49
C VAL A 166 -1.92 13.93 -6.45
N ASN A 167 -1.95 13.00 -5.49
CA ASN A 167 -1.01 11.90 -5.40
C ASN A 167 -1.72 10.61 -5.84
N MET A 168 -1.59 10.24 -7.12
CA MET A 168 -2.29 9.08 -7.70
C MET A 168 -1.29 7.97 -8.07
N PRO A 169 -1.18 6.89 -7.29
CA PRO A 169 -0.32 5.76 -7.65
C PRO A 169 -0.93 4.91 -8.78
N PRO A 170 -0.12 4.15 -9.54
CA PRO A 170 -0.62 3.26 -10.59
C PRO A 170 -1.51 2.12 -10.05
N THR A 171 -1.34 1.76 -8.78
CA THR A 171 -2.16 0.79 -8.04
C THR A 171 -2.52 1.35 -6.67
N GLY A 172 -3.64 0.92 -6.10
CA GLY A 172 -4.11 1.43 -4.81
C GLY A 172 -4.86 2.76 -4.92
N SER A 173 -5.07 3.42 -3.78
CA SER A 173 -5.87 4.65 -3.66
C SER A 173 -5.06 5.91 -3.97
N ALA A 174 -5.72 6.93 -4.52
CA ALA A 174 -5.15 8.26 -4.69
C ALA A 174 -5.43 9.13 -3.48
N THR A 175 -4.53 10.05 -3.15
CA THR A 175 -4.72 11.06 -2.11
C THR A 175 -4.86 12.43 -2.74
N TYR A 176 -5.93 13.14 -2.40
CA TYR A 176 -6.15 14.53 -2.76
C TYR A 176 -5.94 15.39 -1.51
N THR A 177 -4.94 16.27 -1.51
CA THR A 177 -4.70 17.21 -0.41
C THR A 177 -5.23 18.59 -0.77
N PHE A 178 -5.71 19.34 0.21
CA PHE A 178 -6.23 20.69 0.07
C PHE A 178 -5.62 21.59 1.14
N GLY A 179 -5.14 22.76 0.74
CA GLY A 179 -4.47 23.70 1.64
C GLY A 179 -2.97 23.50 1.82
N TYR A 180 -2.42 22.43 1.25
CA TYR A 180 -0.99 22.11 1.27
C TYR A 180 -0.63 21.09 0.18
N ASP A 181 0.63 21.09 -0.22
CA ASP A 181 1.25 20.00 -0.97
C ASP A 181 2.15 19.17 -0.04
N ASP A 182 2.34 17.91 -0.40
CA ASP A 182 3.22 16.98 0.32
C ASP A 182 4.45 16.60 -0.52
N ALA A 183 4.71 17.36 -1.59
CA ALA A 183 5.78 17.04 -2.53
C ALA A 183 7.17 17.11 -1.87
N ALA A 184 7.31 17.98 -0.87
CA ALA A 184 8.55 18.25 -0.16
C ALA A 184 9.09 17.06 0.68
N HIS A 185 8.29 16.03 0.95
CA HIS A 185 8.75 14.84 1.69
C HIS A 185 9.17 13.68 0.78
N GLU A 186 8.61 13.54 -0.43
CA GLU A 186 8.81 12.33 -1.25
C GLU A 186 9.39 12.57 -2.65
N ASN A 187 9.06 13.70 -3.31
CA ASN A 187 9.21 13.83 -4.76
C ASN A 187 10.08 15.02 -5.23
N GLY A 188 10.67 15.76 -4.29
CA GLY A 188 11.46 16.96 -4.60
C GLY A 188 10.60 18.22 -4.79
N PRO A 189 11.21 19.39 -5.01
CA PRO A 189 10.48 20.67 -5.06
C PRO A 189 9.58 20.76 -6.29
N LEU A 190 8.37 21.31 -6.10
CA LEU A 190 7.44 21.60 -7.19
C LEU A 190 7.97 22.70 -8.11
N SER A 191 7.86 22.47 -9.41
CA SER A 191 8.05 23.50 -10.43
C SER A 191 6.69 23.98 -10.94
N PHE A 192 6.27 25.18 -10.54
CA PHE A 192 5.00 25.76 -10.96
C PHE A 192 5.08 26.35 -12.37
N LYS A 193 4.08 26.04 -13.19
CA LYS A 193 3.94 26.44 -14.59
C LYS A 193 2.62 27.14 -14.80
N SER A 194 2.63 28.24 -15.56
CA SER A 194 1.41 28.93 -15.97
C SER A 194 0.53 28.01 -16.80
N THR A 195 -0.77 28.18 -16.65
CA THR A 195 -1.77 27.56 -17.52
C THR A 195 -2.38 28.61 -18.44
N ASP A 196 -3.04 28.15 -19.50
CA ASP A 196 -3.77 29.00 -20.44
C ASP A 196 -4.94 29.78 -19.79
N SER A 197 -5.65 30.55 -20.62
CA SER A 197 -6.83 31.31 -20.19
C SER A 197 -8.13 30.50 -20.14
N THR A 198 -8.09 29.18 -20.36
CA THR A 198 -9.31 28.35 -20.28
C THR A 198 -9.72 28.12 -18.83
N ASN A 199 -10.87 27.51 -18.64
CA ASN A 199 -11.40 27.16 -17.31
C ASN A 199 -10.78 25.87 -16.72
N LEU A 200 -9.77 25.28 -17.36
CA LEU A 200 -9.16 24.00 -16.98
C LEU A 200 -7.62 24.09 -17.00
N TRP A 201 -6.94 23.05 -16.53
CA TRP A 201 -5.52 23.08 -16.21
C TRP A 201 -4.64 22.71 -17.41
N TYR A 202 -4.47 23.68 -18.32
CA TYR A 202 -3.76 23.53 -19.58
C TYR A 202 -2.39 24.25 -19.56
N PRO A 203 -1.31 23.64 -19.05
CA PRO A 203 0.04 24.13 -19.29
C PRO A 203 0.49 23.84 -20.74
N THR A 204 1.40 24.67 -21.24
CA THR A 204 1.97 24.51 -22.58
C THR A 204 3.05 23.43 -22.61
N ILE A 205 2.81 22.40 -23.42
CA ILE A 205 3.80 21.39 -23.80
C ILE A 205 4.64 21.94 -24.95
N THR A 206 5.94 22.05 -24.71
CA THR A 206 6.90 22.56 -25.70
C THR A 206 7.55 21.45 -26.52
N SER A 207 7.51 20.20 -26.03
CA SER A 207 7.99 19.02 -26.74
C SER A 207 7.39 17.76 -26.15
N PHE A 208 7.12 16.77 -27.00
CA PHE A 208 6.71 15.42 -26.62
C PHE A 208 7.89 14.44 -26.57
N ASN A 209 9.12 14.93 -26.76
CA ASN A 209 10.36 14.16 -26.67
C ASN A 209 10.35 12.86 -27.50
N ILE A 210 9.69 12.91 -28.66
CA ILE A 210 9.60 11.80 -29.61
C ILE A 210 10.09 12.27 -30.99
N PRO A 211 10.41 11.35 -31.92
CA PRO A 211 10.82 11.70 -33.28
C PRO A 211 9.65 12.19 -34.16
N ALA A 212 8.95 13.23 -33.74
CA ALA A 212 7.84 13.86 -34.46
C ALA A 212 8.11 15.35 -34.70
N ASN A 213 7.35 15.96 -35.62
CA ASN A 213 7.28 17.42 -35.70
C ASN A 213 6.52 17.94 -34.47
N ASP A 214 7.27 18.37 -33.45
CA ASP A 214 6.74 18.93 -32.22
C ASP A 214 6.29 20.38 -32.44
N THR A 215 4.99 20.61 -32.58
CA THR A 215 4.41 21.94 -32.42
C THR A 215 3.98 22.11 -30.97
N ALA A 216 4.39 23.21 -30.33
CA ALA A 216 3.98 23.51 -28.97
C ALA A 216 2.44 23.58 -28.87
N MET A 217 1.88 22.98 -27.83
CA MET A 217 0.43 22.96 -27.63
C MET A 217 0.07 22.86 -26.15
N ASP A 218 -1.13 23.32 -25.81
CA ASP A 218 -1.65 23.19 -24.46
C ASP A 218 -2.31 21.82 -24.25
N CYS A 219 -2.04 21.18 -23.11
CA CYS A 219 -2.60 19.88 -22.74
C CYS A 219 -3.24 19.95 -21.36
N ASN A 220 -4.50 19.49 -21.23
CA ASN A 220 -5.14 19.43 -19.91
C ASN A 220 -4.47 18.39 -19.04
N ILE A 221 -4.19 18.67 -17.77
CA ILE A 221 -3.75 17.66 -16.81
C ILE A 221 -4.96 17.23 -15.97
N ASP A 222 -5.46 16.04 -16.27
CA ASP A 222 -6.84 15.63 -15.98
C ASP A 222 -6.93 14.30 -15.21
N SER A 223 -7.31 14.37 -13.93
CA SER A 223 -7.50 13.18 -13.09
C SER A 223 -8.73 12.35 -13.47
N GLY A 224 -9.72 12.96 -14.13
CA GLY A 224 -10.96 12.33 -14.57
C GLY A 224 -10.82 11.56 -15.89
N THR A 225 -9.66 11.62 -16.55
CA THR A 225 -9.40 10.89 -17.81
C THR A 225 -8.44 9.71 -17.60
N THR A 226 -8.89 8.48 -17.85
CA THR A 226 -8.12 7.23 -17.64
C THR A 226 -6.85 7.10 -18.51
N ASP A 227 -6.82 7.75 -19.67
CA ASP A 227 -5.79 7.60 -20.69
C ASP A 227 -5.06 8.92 -20.98
N ILE A 228 -3.83 8.82 -21.51
CA ILE A 228 -3.21 9.98 -22.15
C ILE A 228 -3.77 10.06 -23.57
N THR A 229 -4.29 11.21 -23.97
CA THR A 229 -4.76 11.43 -25.34
C THR A 229 -4.00 12.58 -25.98
N VAL A 230 -3.33 12.32 -27.10
CA VAL A 230 -2.50 13.30 -27.83
C VAL A 230 -2.91 13.35 -29.30
N PRO A 231 -2.53 14.38 -30.07
CA PRO A 231 -2.76 14.39 -31.51
C PRO A 231 -2.28 13.08 -32.15
N SER A 232 -3.07 12.51 -33.07
CA SER A 232 -2.75 11.21 -33.65
C SER A 232 -1.33 11.12 -34.22
N SER A 233 -0.78 12.19 -34.78
CA SER A 233 0.62 12.23 -35.26
C SER A 233 1.65 11.93 -34.17
N ILE A 234 1.43 12.42 -32.95
CA ILE A 234 2.28 12.17 -31.78
C ILE A 234 2.13 10.72 -31.31
N ALA A 235 0.90 10.22 -31.22
CA ALA A 235 0.64 8.82 -30.84
C ALA A 235 1.26 7.84 -31.86
N TYR A 236 1.13 8.09 -33.15
CA TYR A 236 1.78 7.30 -34.20
C TYR A 236 3.30 7.31 -34.07
N ALA A 237 3.92 8.48 -33.88
CA ALA A 237 5.37 8.58 -33.74
C ALA A 237 5.89 7.87 -32.47
N PHE A 238 5.11 7.84 -31.40
CA PHE A 238 5.43 7.05 -30.21
C PHE A 238 5.34 5.54 -30.52
N TRP A 239 4.19 5.07 -30.98
CA TRP A 239 3.95 3.63 -31.16
C TRP A 239 4.72 3.02 -32.34
N ASN A 240 5.15 3.80 -33.33
CA ASN A 240 6.06 3.33 -34.40
C ASN A 240 7.43 2.86 -33.88
N GLN A 241 7.80 3.20 -32.64
CA GLN A 241 9.01 2.69 -32.00
C GLN A 241 8.83 1.25 -31.49
N VAL A 242 7.59 0.78 -31.36
CA VAL A 242 7.24 -0.58 -30.95
C VAL A 242 6.83 -1.36 -32.19
N SER A 243 7.75 -2.14 -32.77
CA SER A 243 7.56 -2.80 -34.07
C SER A 243 6.32 -3.70 -34.18
N THR A 244 5.84 -4.24 -33.07
CA THR A 244 4.64 -5.11 -33.02
C THR A 244 3.37 -4.38 -32.64
N ALA A 245 3.42 -3.06 -32.40
CA ALA A 245 2.23 -2.27 -32.14
C ALA A 245 1.45 -2.05 -33.43
N THR A 246 0.15 -2.32 -33.36
CA THR A 246 -0.78 -2.17 -34.48
C THR A 246 -1.99 -1.37 -34.05
N THR A 247 -2.62 -0.68 -34.98
CA THR A 247 -3.84 0.09 -34.75
C THR A 247 -4.77 -0.06 -35.96
N THR A 248 -6.07 -0.06 -35.71
CA THR A 248 -7.10 -0.11 -36.78
C THR A 248 -7.74 1.25 -37.05
N ASP A 249 -7.70 2.15 -36.08
CA ASP A 249 -8.41 3.43 -36.09
C ASP A 249 -7.49 4.65 -35.89
N GLY A 250 -6.20 4.44 -35.63
CA GLY A 250 -5.24 5.50 -35.32
C GLY A 250 -5.48 6.19 -33.98
N GLN A 251 -6.27 5.57 -33.11
CA GLN A 251 -6.60 6.06 -31.78
C GLN A 251 -6.12 5.09 -30.69
N ARG A 252 -6.27 3.77 -30.91
CA ARG A 252 -5.83 2.74 -29.97
C ARG A 252 -4.87 1.77 -30.62
N TRP A 253 -3.81 1.42 -29.89
CA TRP A 253 -2.82 0.43 -30.30
C TRP A 253 -2.94 -0.81 -29.44
N THR A 254 -2.65 -1.95 -30.07
CA THR A 254 -2.47 -3.23 -29.40
C THR A 254 -1.15 -3.86 -29.84
N PHE A 255 -0.54 -4.63 -28.94
CA PHE A 255 0.69 -5.38 -29.20
C PHE A 255 0.77 -6.62 -28.30
N PRO A 256 1.59 -7.64 -28.64
CA PRO A 256 1.80 -8.78 -27.75
C PRO A 256 2.46 -8.34 -26.43
N CYS A 257 1.89 -8.68 -25.28
CA CYS A 257 2.42 -8.29 -23.97
C CYS A 257 3.84 -8.81 -23.71
N SER A 258 4.28 -9.88 -24.39
CA SER A 258 5.68 -10.35 -24.37
C SER A 258 6.67 -9.28 -24.84
N ASN A 259 6.21 -8.28 -25.59
CA ASN A 259 7.03 -7.21 -26.13
C ASN A 259 6.94 -5.92 -25.31
N SER A 260 6.31 -5.96 -24.13
CA SER A 260 6.22 -4.82 -23.21
C SER A 260 7.58 -4.19 -22.87
N GLY A 261 8.65 -4.99 -22.79
CA GLY A 261 10.03 -4.51 -22.58
C GLY A 261 10.59 -3.63 -23.71
N THR A 262 9.91 -3.53 -24.86
CA THR A 262 10.30 -2.67 -25.98
C THR A 262 9.59 -1.31 -25.99
N VAL A 263 8.60 -1.11 -25.11
CA VAL A 263 7.85 0.15 -25.03
C VAL A 263 8.75 1.23 -24.40
N PRO A 264 8.98 2.37 -25.06
CA PRO A 264 9.79 3.44 -24.49
C PRO A 264 9.00 4.24 -23.43
N ASN A 265 9.70 4.96 -22.58
CA ASN A 265 9.06 5.97 -21.74
C ASN A 265 8.47 7.08 -22.62
N PHE A 266 7.31 7.59 -22.23
CA PHE A 266 6.74 8.79 -22.83
C PHE A 266 7.18 10.01 -22.01
N SER A 267 7.42 11.17 -22.62
CA SER A 267 7.85 12.35 -21.84
C SER A 267 7.37 13.65 -22.47
N VAL A 268 7.04 14.62 -21.63
CA VAL A 268 6.63 15.95 -22.08
C VAL A 268 7.52 17.02 -21.45
N THR A 269 7.82 18.07 -22.20
CA THR A 269 8.61 19.21 -21.70
C THR A 269 7.68 20.38 -21.42
N ILE A 270 7.60 20.79 -20.15
CA ILE A 270 6.72 21.86 -19.67
C ILE A 270 7.57 22.92 -18.97
N GLY A 271 7.58 24.14 -19.52
CA GLY A 271 8.43 25.24 -19.05
C GLY A 271 9.89 24.82 -18.83
N GLY A 272 10.49 24.18 -19.83
CA GLY A 272 11.89 23.74 -19.87
C GLY A 272 12.23 22.48 -19.07
N VAL A 273 11.28 21.90 -18.33
CA VAL A 273 11.50 20.70 -17.52
C VAL A 273 10.84 19.49 -18.18
N LYS A 274 11.58 18.38 -18.26
CA LYS A 274 11.09 17.10 -18.80
C LYS A 274 10.40 16.29 -17.72
N TYR A 275 9.13 15.97 -17.93
CA TYR A 275 8.32 15.10 -17.09
C TYR A 275 8.10 13.77 -17.81
N THR A 276 8.39 12.66 -17.13
CA THR A 276 8.42 11.33 -17.74
C THR A 276 7.24 10.50 -17.24
N VAL A 277 6.59 9.80 -18.17
CA VAL A 277 5.65 8.72 -17.89
C VAL A 277 6.37 7.41 -18.15
N ALA A 278 6.49 6.58 -17.11
CA ALA A 278 7.15 5.28 -17.23
C ALA A 278 6.44 4.41 -18.28
N ALA A 279 7.19 3.65 -19.07
CA ALA A 279 6.67 2.79 -20.13
C ALA A 279 5.54 1.87 -19.64
N ALA A 280 5.68 1.29 -18.45
CA ALA A 280 4.67 0.42 -17.84
C ALA A 280 3.30 1.11 -17.62
N ASN A 281 3.26 2.44 -17.58
CA ASN A 281 2.03 3.21 -17.40
C ASN A 281 1.39 3.64 -18.74
N THR A 282 2.05 3.41 -19.89
CA THR A 282 1.51 3.81 -21.20
C THR A 282 0.67 2.71 -21.87
N TYR A 283 0.51 1.56 -21.21
CA TYR A 283 -0.30 0.44 -21.68
C TYR A 283 -0.98 -0.29 -20.50
N PHE A 284 -1.87 -1.22 -20.80
CA PHE A 284 -2.49 -2.15 -19.85
C PHE A 284 -2.60 -3.54 -20.50
N GLN A 285 -2.73 -4.58 -19.67
CA GLN A 285 -2.99 -5.94 -20.14
C GLN A 285 -4.50 -6.15 -20.27
N ASP A 286 -4.96 -6.56 -21.45
CA ASP A 286 -6.39 -6.81 -21.68
C ASP A 286 -6.77 -8.21 -21.14
N THR A 287 -7.65 -8.26 -20.16
CA THR A 287 -8.01 -9.48 -19.42
C THR A 287 -8.77 -10.57 -20.22
N PRO A 288 -9.45 -10.31 -21.36
CA PRO A 288 -10.06 -11.36 -22.16
C PRO A 288 -9.07 -12.08 -23.10
N THR A 289 -7.92 -11.48 -23.42
CA THR A 289 -6.94 -12.03 -24.35
C THR A 289 -5.57 -12.14 -23.67
N HIS A 290 -5.34 -13.25 -22.97
CA HIS A 290 -4.04 -13.57 -22.38
C HIS A 290 -2.95 -13.39 -23.46
N GLY A 291 -2.12 -12.35 -23.31
CA GLY A 291 -1.00 -12.06 -24.20
C GLY A 291 -1.13 -10.83 -25.09
N VAL A 292 -2.23 -10.06 -25.08
CA VAL A 292 -2.35 -8.77 -25.80
C VAL A 292 -2.45 -7.60 -24.82
N CYS A 293 -1.66 -6.57 -25.08
CA CYS A 293 -1.60 -5.33 -24.31
C CYS A 293 -2.23 -4.20 -25.13
N GLY A 294 -3.06 -3.39 -24.49
CA GLY A 294 -3.73 -2.22 -25.07
C GLY A 294 -3.07 -0.91 -24.64
N SER A 295 -3.05 0.09 -25.52
CA SER A 295 -2.44 1.39 -25.25
C SER A 295 -3.27 2.27 -24.31
N ARG A 296 -2.62 2.86 -23.30
CA ARG A 296 -3.13 4.03 -22.55
C ARG A 296 -2.69 5.36 -23.15
N LEU A 297 -1.66 5.38 -23.99
CA LEU A 297 -1.35 6.53 -24.85
C LEU A 297 -2.12 6.42 -26.16
N GLN A 298 -3.16 7.23 -26.31
CA GLN A 298 -4.10 7.18 -27.42
C GLN A 298 -3.99 8.41 -28.33
N GLY A 299 -4.34 8.21 -29.60
CA GLY A 299 -4.43 9.26 -30.61
C GLY A 299 -5.81 9.90 -30.61
N ARG A 300 -5.88 11.21 -30.83
CA ARG A 300 -7.14 11.94 -31.06
C ARG A 300 -7.00 12.97 -32.17
N PRO A 301 -8.10 13.36 -32.84
CA PRO A 301 -8.05 14.32 -33.94
C PRO A 301 -7.53 15.71 -33.55
N SER A 302 -7.87 16.20 -32.35
CA SER A 302 -7.49 17.52 -31.87
C SER A 302 -7.48 17.59 -30.35
N GLY A 303 -6.66 18.48 -29.80
CA GLY A 303 -6.50 18.68 -28.36
C GLY A 303 -5.56 17.65 -27.73
N CYS A 304 -5.35 17.79 -26.43
CA CYS A 304 -4.42 16.96 -25.67
C CYS A 304 -4.84 16.88 -24.21
N ILE A 305 -4.77 15.68 -23.64
CA ILE A 305 -5.05 15.40 -22.23
C ILE A 305 -3.95 14.49 -21.69
N LEU A 306 -3.26 14.95 -20.65
CA LEU A 306 -2.41 14.14 -19.80
C LEU A 306 -3.27 13.56 -18.68
N GLY A 307 -3.83 12.37 -18.93
CA GLY A 307 -4.71 11.67 -17.99
C GLY A 307 -3.95 10.97 -16.86
N GLN A 308 -4.62 10.04 -16.18
CA GLN A 308 -4.11 9.30 -15.02
C GLN A 308 -2.68 8.76 -15.15
N PRO A 309 -2.22 8.20 -16.30
CA PRO A 309 -0.84 7.73 -16.44
C PRO A 309 0.23 8.79 -16.18
N PHE A 310 -0.09 10.06 -16.44
CA PHE A 310 0.78 11.18 -16.12
C PHE A 310 0.95 11.33 -14.60
N PHE A 311 -0.15 11.22 -13.84
CA PHE A 311 -0.13 11.26 -12.38
C PHE A 311 0.52 10.02 -11.75
N TYR A 312 0.44 8.85 -12.40
CA TYR A 312 1.14 7.64 -11.93
C TYR A 312 2.65 7.84 -11.85
N SER A 313 3.21 8.74 -12.68
CA SER A 313 4.65 8.99 -12.76
C SER A 313 5.07 10.37 -12.25
N ASN A 314 4.12 11.26 -11.96
CA ASN A 314 4.39 12.65 -11.58
C ASN A 314 3.43 13.09 -10.47
N TYR A 315 3.95 13.84 -9.50
CA TYR A 315 3.12 14.51 -8.51
C TYR A 315 2.64 15.85 -9.07
N VAL A 316 1.34 16.11 -8.95
CA VAL A 316 0.69 17.29 -9.54
C VAL A 316 0.00 18.10 -8.47
N ALA A 317 0.37 19.36 -8.33
CA ALA A 317 -0.29 20.35 -7.50
C ALA A 317 -0.92 21.44 -8.36
N TYR A 318 -2.05 21.98 -7.92
CA TYR A 318 -2.84 22.96 -8.63
C TYR A 318 -3.04 24.15 -7.70
N HIS A 319 -2.44 25.28 -8.05
CA HIS A 319 -2.57 26.50 -7.29
C HIS A 319 -3.70 27.36 -7.87
N TYR A 320 -4.89 27.23 -7.27
CA TYR A 320 -6.12 27.88 -7.71
C TYR A 320 -6.02 29.40 -7.71
N GLY A 321 -5.34 30.00 -6.72
CA GLY A 321 -5.26 31.46 -6.58
C GLY A 321 -4.51 32.19 -7.71
N ASN A 322 -3.56 31.52 -8.38
CA ASN A 322 -2.73 32.11 -9.44
C ASN A 322 -2.75 31.28 -10.74
N THR A 323 -3.65 30.30 -10.82
CA THR A 323 -3.89 29.44 -11.98
C THR A 323 -2.63 28.76 -12.52
N THR A 324 -1.75 28.28 -11.64
CA THR A 324 -0.54 27.52 -12.00
C THR A 324 -0.64 26.05 -11.61
N VAL A 325 0.09 25.20 -12.33
CA VAL A 325 0.26 23.77 -12.00
C VAL A 325 1.70 23.53 -11.55
N GLY A 326 1.86 23.06 -10.33
CA GLY A 326 3.12 22.59 -9.75
C GLY A 326 3.37 21.15 -10.14
N LEU A 327 4.54 20.87 -10.70
CA LEU A 327 4.91 19.54 -11.15
C LEU A 327 6.27 19.15 -10.58
N THR A 328 6.35 17.93 -10.07
CA THR A 328 7.63 17.26 -9.85
C THR A 328 7.53 15.82 -10.35
N GLY A 329 8.61 15.34 -10.98
CA GLY A 329 8.70 13.94 -11.36
C GLY A 329 8.70 13.09 -10.09
N ARG A 330 7.96 11.98 -10.09
CA ARG A 330 8.17 11.02 -9.00
C ARG A 330 9.60 10.51 -9.14
N ASN A 331 10.34 10.60 -8.05
CA ASN A 331 11.66 10.02 -8.02
C ASN A 331 11.46 8.51 -8.02
N LEU A 332 11.43 7.84 -9.17
CA LEU A 332 11.09 6.41 -9.27
C LEU A 332 12.08 5.51 -8.50
N SER A 333 13.19 6.06 -7.98
CA SER A 333 14.10 5.39 -7.03
C SER A 333 13.79 5.66 -5.55
N LYS A 334 12.91 6.61 -5.22
CA LYS A 334 12.44 6.96 -3.86
C LYS A 334 10.92 6.90 -3.67
N SER A 335 10.15 6.91 -4.75
CA SER A 335 8.73 6.57 -4.83
C SER A 335 8.64 5.07 -4.74
N THR A 336 8.18 4.57 -3.60
CA THR A 336 7.83 3.16 -3.38
C THR A 336 6.55 2.82 -4.14
N PHE A 337 6.60 2.90 -5.47
CA PHE A 337 5.85 2.02 -6.37
C PHE A 337 6.84 1.41 -7.36
N LYS A 338 7.91 0.80 -6.84
CA LYS A 338 8.24 -0.55 -7.33
C LYS A 338 6.98 -1.38 -7.07
N MET A 339 6.58 -2.27 -7.99
CA MET A 339 5.82 -3.44 -7.54
C MET A 339 6.52 -3.92 -6.27
N ALA A 340 5.82 -3.94 -5.13
CA ALA A 340 6.48 -4.30 -3.89
C ALA A 340 7.23 -5.60 -4.15
N PRO A 341 8.53 -5.66 -3.83
CA PRO A 341 9.40 -6.68 -4.39
C PRO A 341 8.85 -8.05 -4.02
N ASN A 342 8.70 -8.94 -5.00
CA ASN A 342 8.40 -10.32 -4.69
C ASN A 342 9.69 -11.01 -4.25
N HIS A 343 9.69 -11.54 -3.03
CA HIS A 343 10.83 -12.27 -2.48
C HIS A 343 10.58 -13.77 -2.52
N LYS A 344 11.34 -14.47 -3.35
CA LYS A 344 11.40 -15.93 -3.29
C LYS A 344 12.15 -16.42 -2.04
N ILE A 345 11.45 -17.09 -1.13
CA ILE A 345 11.98 -17.58 0.16
C ILE A 345 11.98 -19.11 0.16
N ALA A 346 13.12 -19.71 0.50
CA ALA A 346 13.24 -21.14 0.77
C ALA A 346 13.08 -21.42 2.26
N VAL A 347 12.05 -22.20 2.61
CA VAL A 347 11.91 -22.81 3.94
C VAL A 347 12.49 -24.21 3.88
N ILE A 348 13.60 -24.42 4.58
CA ILE A 348 14.38 -25.66 4.52
C ILE A 348 14.17 -26.43 5.82
N GLN A 349 13.31 -27.44 5.78
CA GLN A 349 13.04 -28.34 6.89
C GLN A 349 14.06 -29.47 6.90
N LEU A 350 14.95 -29.48 7.87
CA LEU A 350 16.03 -30.47 7.99
C LEU A 350 15.70 -31.58 8.98
N HIS A 351 16.31 -32.75 8.76
CA HIS A 351 16.39 -33.82 9.72
C HIS A 351 17.76 -33.82 10.42
N PRO A 352 17.96 -33.02 11.47
CA PRO A 352 19.26 -32.88 12.12
C PRO A 352 19.69 -34.17 12.82
N LYS A 353 20.93 -34.58 12.60
CA LYS A 353 21.52 -35.74 13.26
C LYS A 353 22.25 -35.31 14.55
N PRO A 354 22.01 -35.97 15.70
CA PRO A 354 22.67 -35.62 16.95
C PRO A 354 24.20 -35.63 16.84
N LEU A 355 24.84 -34.54 17.26
CA LEU A 355 26.31 -34.39 17.34
C LEU A 355 27.08 -34.64 16.02
N LEU A 356 26.45 -34.41 14.87
CA LEU A 356 27.07 -34.56 13.54
C LEU A 356 27.07 -33.23 12.74
N PRO A 357 27.71 -32.16 13.27
CA PRO A 357 27.63 -30.82 12.68
C PRO A 357 28.20 -30.72 11.28
N THR A 358 29.22 -31.51 10.93
CA THR A 358 29.73 -31.55 9.55
C THR A 358 28.68 -32.08 8.59
N GLN A 359 28.03 -33.20 8.92
CA GLN A 359 27.02 -33.83 8.04
C GLN A 359 25.77 -32.96 7.92
N ASN A 360 25.32 -32.38 9.04
CA ASN A 360 24.17 -31.49 9.05
C ASN A 360 24.44 -30.20 8.27
N PHE A 361 25.64 -29.64 8.38
CA PHE A 361 26.06 -28.49 7.58
C PHE A 361 26.09 -28.83 6.09
N GLU A 362 26.70 -29.95 5.68
CA GLU A 362 26.75 -30.39 4.28
C GLU A 362 25.33 -30.58 3.72
N ARG A 363 24.41 -31.14 4.52
CA ARG A 363 23.01 -31.28 4.13
C ARG A 363 22.31 -29.94 3.96
N ALA A 364 22.51 -29.02 4.91
CA ALA A 364 21.97 -27.66 4.84
C ALA A 364 22.52 -26.90 3.62
N GLU A 365 23.84 -26.96 3.41
CA GLU A 365 24.53 -26.35 2.27
C GLU A 365 23.96 -26.84 0.94
N SER A 366 23.71 -28.16 0.80
CA SER A 366 23.09 -28.72 -0.40
C SER A 366 21.74 -28.06 -0.72
N PHE A 367 20.86 -27.90 0.27
CA PHE A 367 19.56 -27.25 0.06
C PHE A 367 19.69 -25.75 -0.22
N ILE A 368 20.62 -25.06 0.44
CA ILE A 368 20.86 -23.63 0.20
C ILE A 368 21.35 -23.42 -1.23
N ARG A 369 22.30 -24.23 -1.70
CA ARG A 369 22.78 -24.21 -3.10
C ARG A 369 21.65 -24.48 -4.08
N GLU A 370 20.80 -25.46 -3.79
CA GLU A 370 19.60 -25.76 -4.61
C GLU A 370 18.62 -24.56 -4.64
N SER A 371 18.40 -23.89 -3.50
CA SER A 371 17.54 -22.71 -3.43
C SER A 371 18.11 -21.52 -4.20
N ALA A 372 19.43 -21.30 -4.11
CA ALA A 372 20.10 -20.23 -4.83
C ALA A 372 20.04 -20.47 -6.34
N ALA A 373 20.21 -21.72 -6.78
CA ALA A 373 20.04 -22.11 -8.19
C ALA A 373 18.61 -21.87 -8.70
N GLN A 374 17.60 -21.89 -7.82
CA GLN A 374 16.20 -21.58 -8.14
C GLN A 374 15.87 -20.08 -8.02
N GLY A 375 16.88 -19.24 -7.75
CA GLY A 375 16.75 -17.79 -7.65
C GLY A 375 16.11 -17.32 -6.34
N CYS A 376 16.21 -18.09 -5.27
CA CYS A 376 15.75 -17.65 -3.95
C CYS A 376 16.60 -16.47 -3.45
N HIS A 377 15.96 -15.54 -2.76
CA HIS A 377 16.64 -14.40 -2.13
C HIS A 377 16.98 -14.66 -0.66
N LEU A 378 16.24 -15.56 -0.01
CA LEU A 378 16.41 -15.94 1.39
C LEU A 378 16.29 -17.47 1.55
N ALA A 379 17.20 -18.06 2.30
CA ALA A 379 17.09 -19.42 2.82
C ALA A 379 17.03 -19.40 4.35
N VAL A 380 16.05 -20.09 4.93
CA VAL A 380 15.87 -20.18 6.40
C VAL A 380 15.95 -21.64 6.82
N LEU A 381 16.76 -21.92 7.85
CA LEU A 381 16.96 -23.25 8.44
C LEU A 381 16.30 -23.36 9.83
N PRO A 382 16.15 -24.59 10.38
CA PRO A 382 15.58 -24.83 11.70
C PRO A 382 16.51 -24.46 12.86
N GLU A 383 15.95 -24.31 14.06
CA GLU A 383 16.72 -24.22 15.30
C GLU A 383 17.50 -25.53 15.54
N TYR A 384 18.69 -25.43 16.15
CA TYR A 384 19.58 -26.55 16.51
C TYR A 384 19.99 -27.48 15.37
N HIS A 385 19.87 -27.08 14.11
CA HIS A 385 20.06 -28.01 12.99
C HIS A 385 21.48 -28.59 12.91
N LEU A 386 22.51 -27.89 13.40
CA LEU A 386 23.89 -28.38 13.39
C LEU A 386 24.11 -29.58 14.30
N THR A 387 23.51 -29.62 15.48
CA THR A 387 23.85 -30.63 16.51
C THR A 387 22.66 -31.46 16.97
N SER A 388 21.45 -31.14 16.51
CA SER A 388 20.20 -31.43 17.25
C SER A 388 20.28 -30.89 18.69
N TRP A 389 19.31 -31.24 19.53
CA TRP A 389 19.26 -30.84 20.94
C TRP A 389 19.42 -32.04 21.87
N VAL A 390 20.66 -32.36 22.21
CA VAL A 390 21.03 -33.45 23.13
C VAL A 390 21.99 -32.98 24.23
N PRO A 391 21.58 -32.00 25.06
CA PRO A 391 22.49 -31.26 25.95
C PRO A 391 23.10 -32.10 27.09
N ASP A 392 22.53 -33.26 27.40
CA ASP A 392 23.05 -34.20 28.41
C ASP A 392 24.05 -35.23 27.82
N GLU A 393 24.15 -35.34 26.49
CA GLU A 393 25.06 -36.30 25.87
C GLU A 393 26.53 -35.85 26.00
N PRO A 394 27.47 -36.78 26.28
CA PRO A 394 28.89 -36.48 26.30
C PRO A 394 29.35 -35.85 24.97
N GLY A 395 30.06 -34.73 25.06
CA GLY A 395 30.59 -34.02 23.89
C GLY A 395 29.65 -32.99 23.26
N PHE A 396 28.40 -32.83 23.73
CA PHE A 396 27.51 -31.77 23.23
C PHE A 396 28.10 -30.37 23.43
N LYS A 397 28.53 -30.06 24.66
CA LYS A 397 29.16 -28.76 24.99
C LYS A 397 30.44 -28.53 24.17
N ASP A 398 31.24 -29.57 23.96
CA ASP A 398 32.46 -29.49 23.15
C ASP A 398 32.12 -29.20 21.67
N SER A 399 31.06 -29.81 21.13
CA SER A 399 30.61 -29.56 19.76
C SER A 399 30.14 -28.12 19.52
N CYS A 400 29.74 -27.40 20.57
CA CYS A 400 29.35 -25.99 20.49
C CYS A 400 30.57 -25.05 20.37
N ALA A 401 31.79 -25.51 20.64
CA ALA A 401 33.01 -24.71 20.49
C ALA A 401 33.31 -24.35 19.03
N ASP A 402 32.73 -25.10 18.08
CA ASP A 402 32.89 -24.85 16.64
C ASP A 402 31.87 -23.82 16.09
N SER A 403 31.10 -23.13 16.95
CA SER A 403 30.06 -22.18 16.55
C SER A 403 30.56 -21.16 15.52
N ASP A 404 31.72 -20.55 15.78
CA ASP A 404 32.32 -19.52 14.93
C ASP A 404 32.75 -20.08 13.57
N ILE A 405 33.18 -21.36 13.53
CA ILE A 405 33.58 -22.04 12.30
C ILE A 405 32.36 -22.19 11.38
N TYR A 406 31.23 -22.66 11.91
CA TYR A 406 30.02 -22.84 11.11
C TYR A 406 29.35 -21.53 10.75
N LEU A 407 29.34 -20.53 11.64
CA LEU A 407 28.88 -19.18 11.31
C LEU A 407 29.67 -18.61 10.14
N LYS A 408 31.00 -18.74 10.18
CA LYS A 408 31.87 -18.28 9.09
C LYS A 408 31.59 -19.01 7.77
N LYS A 409 31.37 -20.33 7.81
CA LYS A 409 30.97 -21.11 6.62
C LYS A 409 29.66 -20.60 6.01
N TYR A 410 28.66 -20.26 6.81
CA TYR A 410 27.42 -19.67 6.29
C TYR A 410 27.61 -18.26 5.73
N GLN A 411 28.46 -17.43 6.33
CA GLN A 411 28.82 -16.12 5.77
C GLN A 411 29.49 -16.24 4.40
N ASP A 412 30.43 -17.18 4.26
CA ASP A 412 31.13 -17.43 3.00
C ASP A 412 30.16 -17.99 1.95
N LEU A 413 29.26 -18.91 2.34
CA LEU A 413 28.24 -19.48 1.47
C LEU A 413 27.22 -18.42 0.98
N ALA A 414 26.75 -17.55 1.88
CA ALA A 414 25.83 -16.45 1.53
C ALA A 414 26.44 -15.53 0.47
N LYS A 415 27.72 -15.16 0.66
CA LYS A 415 28.49 -14.33 -0.26
C LYS A 415 28.76 -15.02 -1.59
N GLU A 416 29.12 -16.31 -1.56
CA GLU A 416 29.38 -17.11 -2.75
C GLU A 416 28.15 -17.20 -3.64
N LEU A 417 26.99 -17.48 -3.04
CA LEU A 417 25.73 -17.72 -3.75
C LEU A 417 24.91 -16.44 -3.98
N ASN A 418 25.32 -15.31 -3.42
CA ASN A 418 24.57 -14.06 -3.41
C ASN A 418 23.11 -14.25 -2.92
N ILE A 419 22.96 -14.90 -1.77
CA ILE A 419 21.66 -15.19 -1.13
C ILE A 419 21.72 -14.81 0.35
N CYS A 420 20.62 -14.29 0.91
CA CYS A 420 20.52 -14.10 2.36
C CYS A 420 20.27 -15.45 3.05
N ILE A 421 20.83 -15.64 4.24
CA ILE A 421 20.70 -16.89 5.00
C ILE A 421 20.34 -16.57 6.45
N VAL A 422 19.27 -17.18 6.95
CA VAL A 422 19.06 -17.39 8.38
C VAL A 422 19.51 -18.82 8.66
N PRO A 423 20.70 -19.04 9.23
CA PRO A 423 21.31 -20.36 9.30
C PRO A 423 20.70 -21.20 10.43
N GLY A 424 19.44 -20.98 10.77
CA GLY A 424 18.81 -21.60 11.92
C GLY A 424 19.29 -20.96 13.20
N THR A 425 19.59 -21.78 14.19
CA THR A 425 20.31 -21.32 15.37
C THR A 425 21.64 -22.04 15.56
N ILE A 426 22.60 -21.31 16.11
CA ILE A 426 23.93 -21.80 16.48
C ILE A 426 24.04 -21.65 18.01
N ILE A 427 24.45 -22.73 18.67
CA ILE A 427 24.70 -22.71 20.11
C ILE A 427 26.09 -22.14 20.37
N GLU A 428 26.16 -21.09 21.18
CA GLU A 428 27.40 -20.44 21.59
C GLU A 428 27.69 -20.70 23.06
N SER A 429 28.98 -20.77 23.42
CA SER A 429 29.39 -20.90 24.82
C SER A 429 29.49 -19.52 25.49
N GLN A 430 28.88 -19.37 26.68
CA GLN A 430 29.04 -18.21 27.55
C GLN A 430 29.48 -18.68 28.95
N GLY A 431 30.81 -18.74 29.15
CA GLY A 431 31.37 -19.31 30.37
C GLY A 431 30.98 -20.79 30.51
N ASP A 432 30.30 -21.15 31.60
CA ASP A 432 29.84 -22.51 31.82
C ASP A 432 28.48 -22.84 31.19
N SER A 433 27.74 -21.83 30.75
CA SER A 433 26.41 -21.98 30.18
C SER A 433 26.43 -21.80 28.66
N LEU A 434 25.32 -22.17 28.01
CA LEU A 434 25.18 -22.06 26.56
C LEU A 434 24.14 -20.98 26.21
N GLN A 435 24.26 -20.39 25.02
CA GLN A 435 23.31 -19.46 24.45
C GLN A 435 22.78 -20.00 23.12
N ASN A 436 21.51 -19.76 22.84
CA ASN A 436 20.89 -20.13 21.57
C ASN A 436 20.67 -18.88 20.71
N ILE A 437 21.43 -18.78 19.62
CA ILE A 437 21.54 -17.57 18.81
C ILE A 437 21.05 -17.83 17.39
N ALA A 438 20.14 -16.98 16.90
CA ALA A 438 19.80 -16.86 15.49
C ALA A 438 20.58 -15.69 14.87
N TYR A 439 21.05 -15.89 13.65
CA TYR A 439 21.69 -14.87 12.84
C TYR A 439 20.89 -14.58 11.58
N PHE A 440 21.01 -13.38 11.05
CA PHE A 440 20.64 -13.06 9.68
C PHE A 440 21.89 -12.64 8.94
N ILE A 441 22.25 -13.39 7.91
CA ILE A 441 23.42 -13.16 7.07
C ILE A 441 22.93 -12.61 5.73
N SER A 442 23.37 -11.41 5.38
CA SER A 442 23.06 -10.75 4.11
C SER A 442 23.79 -11.42 2.95
N SER A 443 23.34 -11.18 1.72
CA SER A 443 23.91 -11.78 0.50
C SER A 443 25.36 -11.38 0.20
N ASN A 444 25.91 -10.40 0.91
CA ASN A 444 27.32 -10.02 0.87
C ASN A 444 28.18 -10.78 1.91
N GLY A 445 27.57 -11.64 2.73
CA GLY A 445 28.21 -12.41 3.81
C GLY A 445 28.28 -11.68 5.15
N GLU A 446 27.76 -10.46 5.27
CA GLU A 446 27.75 -9.70 6.52
C GLU A 446 26.58 -10.11 7.42
N ILE A 447 26.80 -10.07 8.74
CA ILE A 447 25.73 -10.29 9.72
C ILE A 447 24.90 -9.01 9.81
N ALA A 448 23.67 -9.04 9.33
CA ALA A 448 22.73 -7.92 9.43
C ALA A 448 21.93 -7.94 10.74
N GLY A 449 21.76 -9.12 11.34
CA GLY A 449 21.02 -9.29 12.59
C GLY A 449 21.53 -10.45 13.43
N ARG A 450 21.40 -10.30 14.75
CA ARG A 450 21.72 -11.31 15.76
C ARG A 450 20.63 -11.28 16.81
N TYR A 451 20.11 -12.44 17.20
CA TYR A 451 19.08 -12.55 18.23
C TYR A 451 19.35 -13.74 19.13
N GLN A 452 19.37 -13.53 20.45
CA GLN A 452 19.46 -14.59 21.44
C GLN A 452 18.06 -14.93 21.97
N LYS A 453 17.73 -16.23 22.01
CA LYS A 453 16.44 -16.74 22.47
C LYS A 453 16.08 -16.18 23.84
N LYS A 454 14.92 -15.53 23.92
CA LYS A 454 14.41 -14.95 25.17
C LYS A 454 13.59 -15.97 25.93
N ASN A 455 12.59 -16.56 25.30
CA ASN A 455 11.70 -17.51 25.96
C ASN A 455 12.23 -18.94 25.82
N LEU A 456 12.93 -19.42 26.84
CA LEU A 456 13.46 -20.79 26.88
C LEU A 456 12.35 -21.82 27.11
N TRP A 457 12.32 -22.84 26.26
CA TRP A 457 11.49 -24.02 26.45
C TRP A 457 11.91 -24.79 27.70
N HIS A 458 10.99 -25.49 28.34
CA HIS A 458 11.18 -25.98 29.71
C HIS A 458 12.44 -26.84 29.91
N PRO A 459 12.78 -27.80 29.02
CA PRO A 459 14.00 -28.60 29.14
C PRO A 459 15.29 -27.81 28.89
N GLU A 460 15.21 -26.68 28.20
CA GLU A 460 16.37 -25.84 27.86
C GLU A 460 16.88 -25.04 29.06
N ARG A 461 16.00 -24.69 30.00
CA ARG A 461 16.28 -23.74 31.10
C ARG A 461 17.44 -24.11 32.02
N ARG A 462 17.81 -25.40 32.06
CA ARG A 462 18.94 -25.90 32.85
C ARG A 462 20.29 -25.84 32.10
N HIS A 463 20.27 -25.61 30.80
CA HIS A 463 21.46 -25.60 29.94
C HIS A 463 21.71 -24.24 29.26
N LEU A 464 20.64 -23.51 28.94
CA LEU A 464 20.69 -22.25 28.22
C LEU A 464 20.48 -21.04 29.13
N VAL A 465 21.08 -19.92 28.73
CA VAL A 465 20.82 -18.60 29.32
C VAL A 465 19.90 -17.79 28.40
N SER A 466 18.86 -17.21 28.98
CA SER A 466 17.95 -16.29 28.30
C SER A 466 18.62 -14.93 28.10
N SER A 467 18.30 -14.24 27.00
CA SER A 467 18.62 -12.82 26.83
C SER A 467 17.87 -11.88 27.79
N ALA A 468 16.95 -12.43 28.59
CA ALA A 468 16.21 -11.76 29.66
C ALA A 468 15.51 -10.48 29.18
N HIS A 469 16.10 -9.32 29.45
CA HIS A 469 15.51 -8.01 29.21
C HIS A 469 15.98 -7.34 27.91
N GLU A 470 16.78 -8.01 27.09
CA GLU A 470 17.16 -7.48 25.77
C GLU A 470 15.91 -7.29 24.89
N PRO A 471 15.72 -6.11 24.26
CA PRO A 471 14.55 -5.84 23.44
C PRO A 471 14.55 -6.70 22.17
N HIS A 472 13.36 -7.08 21.69
CA HIS A 472 13.26 -7.60 20.32
C HIS A 472 13.41 -6.43 19.34
N THR A 473 14.44 -6.48 18.50
CA THR A 473 14.76 -5.41 17.54
C THR A 473 14.77 -5.95 16.12
N ALA A 474 14.22 -5.17 15.20
CA ALA A 474 14.25 -5.41 13.78
C ALA A 474 15.43 -4.69 13.14
N PHE A 475 15.88 -5.17 11.98
CA PHE A 475 17.06 -4.64 11.29
C PHE A 475 16.83 -4.59 9.78
N ASP A 476 17.54 -3.69 9.11
CA ASP A 476 17.39 -3.47 7.68
C ASP A 476 18.16 -4.53 6.88
N THR A 477 17.51 -5.06 5.84
CA THR A 477 18.10 -6.05 4.93
C THR A 477 17.75 -5.69 3.48
N PRO A 478 18.39 -6.31 2.48
CA PRO A 478 17.96 -6.19 1.08
C PRO A 478 16.50 -6.61 0.80
N LEU A 479 15.85 -7.30 1.75
CA LEU A 479 14.49 -7.81 1.66
C LEU A 479 13.46 -6.95 2.41
N GLY A 480 13.89 -5.81 2.97
CA GLY A 480 13.10 -4.98 3.88
C GLY A 480 13.53 -5.14 5.33
N ARG A 481 12.70 -4.66 6.26
CA ARG A 481 13.01 -4.68 7.69
C ARG A 481 12.61 -6.03 8.29
N VAL A 482 13.58 -6.76 8.85
CA VAL A 482 13.43 -8.16 9.28
C VAL A 482 13.58 -8.26 10.79
N GLY A 483 12.76 -9.10 11.42
CA GLY A 483 12.91 -9.52 12.81
C GLY A 483 13.27 -11.01 12.92
N LEU A 484 13.92 -11.38 14.03
CA LEU A 484 14.22 -12.76 14.39
C LEU A 484 13.54 -13.10 15.71
N LEU A 485 12.92 -14.28 15.77
CA LEU A 485 12.43 -14.93 16.98
C LEU A 485 12.87 -16.40 16.94
N ILE A 486 12.85 -17.11 18.07
CA ILE A 486 13.24 -18.52 18.10
C ILE A 486 12.15 -19.35 18.79
N CYS A 487 11.57 -20.29 18.03
CA CYS A 487 10.72 -21.36 18.52
C CYS A 487 9.64 -20.90 19.53
N TRP A 488 9.82 -21.16 20.82
CA TRP A 488 8.85 -20.85 21.88
C TRP A 488 8.51 -19.36 21.98
N ASP A 489 9.33 -18.44 21.45
CA ASP A 489 8.99 -17.03 21.29
C ASP A 489 7.69 -16.83 20.47
N LEU A 490 7.37 -17.75 19.53
CA LEU A 490 6.14 -17.78 18.74
C LEU A 490 4.86 -17.67 19.59
N ALA A 491 4.88 -18.28 20.78
CA ALA A 491 3.73 -18.37 21.65
C ALA A 491 3.34 -17.00 22.26
N PHE A 492 4.26 -16.03 22.27
CA PHE A 492 4.09 -14.75 22.96
C PHE A 492 3.80 -13.63 21.95
N PRO A 493 2.56 -13.10 21.89
CA PRO A 493 2.23 -11.98 21.02
C PRO A 493 3.14 -10.76 21.23
N GLU A 494 3.59 -10.54 22.46
CA GLU A 494 4.43 -9.39 22.86
C GLU A 494 5.76 -9.35 22.09
N ALA A 495 6.35 -10.53 21.83
CA ALA A 495 7.59 -10.63 21.07
C ALA A 495 7.41 -10.13 19.63
N PHE A 496 6.27 -10.43 19.01
CA PHE A 496 5.90 -9.86 17.72
C PHE A 496 5.63 -8.37 17.85
N ARG A 497 4.88 -7.93 18.87
CA ARG A 497 4.53 -6.51 19.03
C ARG A 497 5.75 -5.60 19.15
N GLU A 498 6.79 -6.02 19.85
CA GLU A 498 8.05 -5.27 19.90
C GLU A 498 8.69 -5.14 18.50
N LEU A 499 8.77 -6.24 17.74
CA LEU A 499 9.31 -6.21 16.38
C LEU A 499 8.47 -5.36 15.42
N ILE A 500 7.14 -5.39 15.56
CA ILE A 500 6.21 -4.62 14.73
C ILE A 500 6.25 -3.13 15.06
N ALA A 501 6.39 -2.78 16.33
CA ALA A 501 6.63 -1.40 16.75
C ALA A 501 7.93 -0.86 16.15
N ASP A 502 8.94 -1.72 15.98
CA ASP A 502 10.20 -1.42 15.27
C ASP A 502 10.10 -1.62 13.73
N GLY A 503 8.90 -1.79 13.18
CA GLY A 503 8.66 -1.79 11.74
C GLY A 503 9.03 -3.08 10.99
N ALA A 504 9.23 -4.21 11.68
CA ALA A 504 9.48 -5.50 11.02
C ALA A 504 8.37 -5.86 10.03
N GLN A 505 8.74 -6.23 8.81
CA GLN A 505 7.83 -6.67 7.74
C GLN A 505 7.88 -8.19 7.55
N ILE A 506 9.05 -8.80 7.80
CA ILE A 506 9.26 -10.25 7.75
C ILE A 506 9.83 -10.67 9.10
N ILE A 507 9.26 -11.71 9.71
CA ILE A 507 9.76 -12.29 10.96
C ILE A 507 10.11 -13.75 10.70
N CYS A 508 11.40 -14.08 10.83
CA CYS A 508 11.87 -15.46 10.70
C CYS A 508 11.90 -16.12 12.08
N VAL A 509 11.39 -17.35 12.14
CA VAL A 509 11.26 -18.15 13.36
C VAL A 509 11.87 -19.53 13.15
N PRO A 510 13.22 -19.66 13.21
CA PRO A 510 13.85 -20.96 13.37
C PRO A 510 13.28 -21.71 14.57
N THR A 511 12.89 -22.95 14.36
CA THR A 511 12.10 -23.75 15.31
C THR A 511 12.65 -25.17 15.40
N PHE A 512 12.62 -25.73 16.60
CA PHE A 512 12.88 -27.14 16.87
C PHE A 512 11.76 -27.65 17.79
N TRP A 513 10.71 -28.19 17.18
CA TRP A 513 9.47 -28.57 17.86
C TRP A 513 9.04 -29.98 17.47
N SER A 514 8.66 -30.77 18.47
CA SER A 514 8.27 -32.18 18.32
C SER A 514 6.76 -32.40 18.57
N MET A 515 6.22 -33.52 18.07
CA MET A 515 4.82 -33.87 18.36
C MET A 515 4.58 -34.28 19.83
N ARG A 516 5.62 -34.35 20.67
CA ARG A 516 5.57 -34.74 22.09
C ARG A 516 6.18 -33.72 23.02
N ASP A 517 6.25 -32.45 22.60
CA ASP A 517 6.55 -31.37 23.54
C ASP A 517 5.40 -31.19 24.54
N VAL A 518 4.19 -31.63 24.19
CA VAL A 518 3.05 -31.82 25.09
C VAL A 518 3.24 -33.01 26.04
N SER A 519 2.66 -32.91 27.25
CA SER A 519 2.61 -34.04 28.20
C SER A 519 1.79 -35.22 27.68
N ASP A 520 1.92 -36.40 28.29
CA ASP A 520 1.14 -37.58 27.92
C ASP A 520 -0.37 -37.32 28.05
N GLU A 521 -0.81 -36.58 29.06
CA GLU A 521 -2.21 -36.20 29.24
C GLU A 521 -2.68 -35.28 28.11
N GLY A 522 -1.88 -34.27 27.74
CA GLY A 522 -2.24 -33.37 26.65
C GLY A 522 -2.22 -34.06 25.29
N TYR A 523 -1.27 -34.97 25.06
CA TYR A 523 -1.22 -35.81 23.86
C TYR A 523 -2.46 -36.72 23.77
N ALA A 524 -2.91 -37.28 24.89
CA ALA A 524 -4.12 -38.10 24.94
C ALA A 524 -5.40 -37.29 24.65
N LEU A 525 -5.42 -35.99 24.96
CA LEU A 525 -6.54 -35.11 24.58
C LEU A 525 -6.58 -34.85 23.07
N ASN A 526 -5.42 -34.60 22.46
CA ASN A 526 -5.30 -34.43 21.01
C ASN A 526 -3.86 -34.74 20.56
N SER A 527 -3.68 -35.87 19.86
CA SER A 527 -2.37 -36.29 19.35
C SER A 527 -1.81 -35.38 18.26
N ASP A 528 -2.65 -34.54 17.66
CA ASP A 528 -2.25 -33.51 16.69
C ASP A 528 -2.28 -32.09 17.30
N GLY A 529 -2.38 -31.96 18.63
CA GLY A 529 -2.47 -30.67 19.33
C GLY A 529 -1.30 -29.73 19.02
N GLU A 530 -0.08 -30.25 18.95
CA GLU A 530 1.11 -29.47 18.60
C GLU A 530 1.06 -28.97 17.15
N ALA A 531 0.66 -29.83 16.22
CA ALA A 531 0.47 -29.47 14.82
C ALA A 531 -0.64 -28.41 14.66
N LEU A 532 -1.72 -28.53 15.44
CA LEU A 532 -2.80 -27.57 15.48
C LEU A 532 -2.29 -26.21 16.00
N PHE A 533 -1.52 -26.19 17.09
CA PHE A 533 -0.93 -24.97 17.64
C PHE A 533 -0.07 -24.25 16.61
N LEU A 534 0.92 -24.94 16.02
CA LEU A 534 1.84 -24.34 15.05
C LEU A 534 1.10 -23.75 13.83
N ASN A 535 0.18 -24.54 13.24
CA ASN A 535 -0.54 -24.12 12.04
C ASN A 535 -1.46 -22.91 12.26
N ASN A 536 -2.06 -22.79 13.44
CA ASN A 536 -2.94 -21.66 13.75
C ASN A 536 -2.13 -20.43 14.19
N THR A 537 -1.15 -20.62 15.07
CA THR A 537 -0.39 -19.51 15.64
C THR A 537 0.39 -18.77 14.56
N VAL A 538 1.04 -19.46 13.62
CA VAL A 538 1.80 -18.80 12.54
C VAL A 538 0.90 -17.89 11.69
N VAL A 539 -0.31 -18.37 11.33
CA VAL A 539 -1.28 -17.59 10.56
C VAL A 539 -1.83 -16.43 11.40
N ALA A 540 -2.21 -16.67 12.65
CA ALA A 540 -2.69 -15.63 13.55
C ALA A 540 -1.65 -14.51 13.71
N ARG A 541 -0.37 -14.87 13.92
CA ARG A 541 0.72 -13.90 14.03
C ARG A 541 0.91 -13.08 12.76
N ALA A 542 0.77 -13.67 11.58
CA ALA A 542 0.85 -12.91 10.33
C ALA A 542 -0.30 -11.88 10.21
N PHE A 543 -1.52 -12.28 10.54
CA PHE A 543 -2.71 -11.42 10.46
C PHE A 543 -2.70 -10.30 11.48
N GLU A 544 -2.52 -10.63 12.76
CA GLU A 544 -2.57 -9.65 13.84
C GLU A 544 -1.51 -8.56 13.69
N ASN A 545 -0.38 -8.88 13.04
CA ASN A 545 0.80 -8.02 12.95
C ASN A 545 1.05 -7.45 11.54
N THR A 546 0.16 -7.70 10.57
CA THR A 546 0.30 -7.24 9.17
C THR A 546 1.73 -7.44 8.63
N CYS A 547 2.26 -8.66 8.83
CA CYS A 547 3.64 -9.02 8.49
C CYS A 547 3.72 -10.46 7.95
N ALA A 548 4.82 -10.79 7.28
CA ALA A 548 5.12 -12.17 6.92
C ALA A 548 5.77 -12.91 8.09
N VAL A 549 5.33 -14.13 8.37
CA VAL A 549 5.93 -15.01 9.38
C VAL A 549 6.50 -16.24 8.68
N VAL A 550 7.81 -16.42 8.77
CA VAL A 550 8.57 -17.51 8.15
C VAL A 550 8.99 -18.49 9.24
N LEU A 551 8.19 -19.53 9.48
CA LEU A 551 8.50 -20.57 10.44
C LEU A 551 9.21 -21.73 9.75
N VAL A 552 10.40 -22.08 10.22
CA VAL A 552 11.15 -23.23 9.72
C VAL A 552 11.50 -24.13 10.87
N ASN A 553 11.02 -25.37 10.81
CA ASN A 553 11.13 -26.36 11.86
C ASN A 553 11.96 -27.56 11.41
N ALA A 554 12.49 -28.33 12.36
CA ALA A 554 13.04 -29.65 12.08
C ALA A 554 11.94 -30.60 11.60
N GLY A 555 12.30 -31.57 10.75
CA GLY A 555 11.39 -32.57 10.19
C GLY A 555 12.12 -33.90 10.00
N GLY A 556 11.36 -35.00 9.96
CA GLY A 556 11.90 -36.36 9.87
C GLY A 556 11.36 -37.27 10.97
N PRO A 557 11.64 -38.58 10.87
CA PRO A 557 11.36 -39.52 11.97
C PRO A 557 12.19 -39.16 13.22
N PRO A 558 11.82 -39.68 14.42
CA PRO A 558 12.62 -39.47 15.63
C PRO A 558 14.05 -40.02 15.48
N GLU A 559 15.02 -39.33 16.07
CA GLU A 559 16.41 -39.81 16.21
C GLU A 559 16.72 -40.34 17.62
N LYS A 560 17.95 -40.85 17.80
CA LYS A 560 18.41 -41.35 19.10
C LYS A 560 18.36 -40.24 20.17
N GLY A 561 17.52 -40.44 21.19
CA GLY A 561 17.31 -39.48 22.29
C GLY A 561 15.96 -38.75 22.22
N GLU A 562 15.22 -38.88 21.11
CA GLU A 562 13.93 -38.22 20.91
C GLU A 562 12.77 -39.22 21.04
N ALA A 563 11.69 -38.80 21.71
CA ALA A 563 10.54 -39.66 21.97
C ALA A 563 9.62 -39.83 20.75
N THR A 564 9.56 -38.85 19.83
CA THR A 564 8.73 -38.87 18.61
C THR A 564 9.30 -38.01 17.49
N SER A 565 8.77 -38.20 16.27
CA SER A 565 9.07 -37.38 15.11
C SER A 565 8.95 -35.89 15.41
N PHE A 566 9.85 -35.11 14.83
CA PHE A 566 9.70 -33.68 14.71
C PHE A 566 8.34 -33.32 14.09
N ALA A 567 7.79 -32.19 14.51
CA ALA A 567 6.51 -31.74 14.00
C ALA A 567 6.60 -31.37 12.52
N GLY A 568 7.75 -30.87 12.04
CA GLY A 568 7.85 -30.29 10.71
C GLY A 568 6.94 -29.07 10.58
N LEU A 569 6.09 -29.04 9.54
CA LEU A 569 5.11 -27.97 9.32
C LEU A 569 5.74 -26.60 9.06
N SER A 570 6.98 -26.59 8.57
CA SER A 570 7.63 -25.37 8.10
C SER A 570 6.74 -24.68 7.06
N GLN A 571 6.51 -23.39 7.24
CA GLN A 571 5.58 -22.63 6.42
C GLN A 571 5.88 -21.13 6.46
N VAL A 572 5.44 -20.44 5.41
CA VAL A 572 5.38 -18.98 5.38
C VAL A 572 3.92 -18.56 5.39
N ALA A 573 3.54 -17.71 6.32
CA ALA A 573 2.22 -17.11 6.36
C ALA A 573 2.26 -15.61 6.17
N ILE A 574 1.24 -15.07 5.51
CA ILE A 574 1.05 -13.64 5.29
C ILE A 574 -0.39 -13.22 5.60
N PRO A 575 -0.65 -11.95 5.93
CA PRO A 575 -2.01 -11.43 6.08
C PRO A 575 -2.84 -11.65 4.81
N HIS A 576 -4.17 -11.65 4.97
CA HIS A 576 -5.18 -11.92 3.94
C HIS A 576 -5.18 -13.33 3.33
N ILE A 577 -4.02 -13.98 3.15
CA ILE A 577 -3.90 -15.27 2.46
C ILE A 577 -3.71 -16.44 3.43
N GLY A 578 -2.98 -16.25 4.53
CA GLY A 578 -2.57 -17.33 5.41
C GLY A 578 -1.30 -18.00 4.88
N ALA A 579 -1.21 -19.33 4.95
CA ALA A 579 0.00 -20.06 4.57
C ALA A 579 0.17 -20.11 3.03
N LEU A 580 1.28 -19.56 2.51
CA LEU A 580 1.65 -19.60 1.09
C LEU A 580 2.18 -20.96 0.63
N GLY A 581 2.78 -21.69 1.55
CA GLY A 581 3.35 -23.02 1.34
C GLY A 581 3.61 -23.66 2.69
N ARG A 582 3.32 -24.97 2.79
CA ARG A 582 3.45 -25.75 4.04
C ARG A 582 4.06 -27.09 3.73
N LEU A 583 5.13 -27.44 4.44
CA LEU A 583 5.71 -28.77 4.41
C LEU A 583 4.94 -29.73 5.33
N GLY A 584 5.02 -31.02 5.02
CA GLY A 584 4.59 -32.07 5.93
C GLY A 584 5.58 -32.24 7.10
N ARG A 585 5.70 -33.47 7.59
CA ARG A 585 6.62 -33.79 8.69
C ARG A 585 8.00 -34.27 8.24
N ALA A 586 8.16 -34.67 6.99
CA ALA A 586 9.43 -35.19 6.46
C ALA A 586 10.43 -34.08 6.15
N GLU A 587 11.73 -34.41 6.10
CA GLU A 587 12.75 -33.50 5.56
C GLU A 587 12.38 -33.02 4.15
N GLY A 588 12.61 -31.75 3.87
CA GLY A 588 12.38 -31.18 2.55
C GLY A 588 12.51 -29.67 2.51
N MET A 589 12.35 -29.11 1.33
CA MET A 589 12.37 -27.67 1.09
C MET A 589 11.09 -27.26 0.38
N SER A 590 10.53 -26.12 0.77
CA SER A 590 9.48 -25.45 -0.01
C SER A 590 9.96 -24.04 -0.35
N ILE A 591 9.73 -23.64 -1.59
CA ILE A 591 10.04 -22.30 -2.08
C ILE A 591 8.71 -21.59 -2.27
N VAL A 592 8.59 -20.41 -1.68
CA VAL A 592 7.40 -19.56 -1.79
C VAL A 592 7.76 -18.20 -2.36
N ASP A 593 6.84 -17.63 -3.12
CA ASP A 593 6.92 -16.26 -3.60
C ASP A 593 6.20 -15.36 -2.59
N LEU A 594 6.96 -14.57 -1.83
CA LEU A 594 6.44 -13.58 -0.89
C LEU A 594 6.19 -12.26 -1.61
N ASP A 595 4.95 -12.02 -1.98
CA ASP A 595 4.51 -10.73 -2.49
C ASP A 595 4.40 -9.70 -1.36
N MET A 596 5.37 -8.80 -1.29
CA MET A 596 5.42 -7.74 -0.29
C MET A 596 4.28 -6.72 -0.45
N ASP A 597 3.55 -6.72 -1.59
CA ASP A 597 2.42 -5.82 -1.80
C ASP A 597 1.24 -6.23 -0.92
N VAL A 598 1.11 -7.54 -0.64
CA VAL A 598 0.10 -8.05 0.30
C VAL A 598 0.29 -7.47 1.70
N LEU A 599 1.54 -7.27 2.13
CA LEU A 599 1.83 -6.64 3.42
C LEU A 599 1.47 -5.15 3.42
N ARG A 600 1.76 -4.43 2.33
CA ARG A 600 1.35 -3.04 2.15
C ARG A 600 -0.17 -2.90 2.18
N VAL A 601 -0.89 -3.74 1.42
CA VAL A 601 -2.36 -3.78 1.40
C VAL A 601 -2.92 -4.07 2.79
N ALA A 602 -2.33 -5.02 3.53
CA ALA A 602 -2.73 -5.32 4.90
C ALA A 602 -2.51 -4.13 5.84
N GLU A 603 -1.37 -3.43 5.71
CA GLU A 603 -1.10 -2.25 6.52
C GLU A 603 -2.06 -1.10 6.22
N GLU A 604 -2.37 -0.84 4.95
CA GLU A 604 -3.33 0.20 4.55
C GLU A 604 -4.77 -0.13 4.99
N ASN A 605 -5.14 -1.42 4.99
CA ASN A 605 -6.47 -1.88 5.36
C ASN A 605 -6.68 -1.88 6.88
N TYR A 606 -5.73 -2.46 7.62
CA TYR A 606 -5.88 -2.71 9.06
C TYR A 606 -5.24 -1.65 9.93
N LYS A 607 -4.25 -0.89 9.42
CA LYS A 607 -3.62 0.25 10.10
C LYS A 607 -3.07 -0.09 11.50
N VAL A 608 -2.62 -1.33 11.69
CA VAL A 608 -2.19 -1.84 13.00
C VAL A 608 -1.03 -1.02 13.57
N ARG A 609 -0.03 -0.64 12.75
CA ARG A 609 1.10 0.16 13.25
C ARG A 609 0.70 1.61 13.51
N GLU A 610 -0.21 2.16 12.69
CA GLU A 610 -0.79 3.50 12.91
C GLU A 610 -1.51 3.56 14.26
N ASP A 611 -2.37 2.56 14.57
CA ASP A 611 -3.07 2.47 15.86
C ASP A 611 -2.09 2.32 17.04
N MET A 612 -1.05 1.49 16.90
CA MET A 612 -0.01 1.32 17.93
C MET A 612 0.79 2.60 18.18
N GLN A 613 0.93 3.47 17.19
CA GLN A 613 1.65 4.75 17.27
C GLN A 613 0.76 5.92 17.70
N ALA A 614 -0.57 5.73 17.74
CA ALA A 614 -1.52 6.78 18.08
C ALA A 614 -1.36 7.27 19.53
N GLU A 615 -1.53 8.58 19.72
CA GLU A 615 -1.54 9.18 21.06
C GLU A 615 -2.67 8.58 21.91
N GLY A 616 -2.33 8.06 23.09
CA GLY A 616 -3.30 7.41 23.98
C GLY A 616 -3.49 5.91 23.74
N TRP A 617 -2.67 5.27 22.89
CA TRP A 617 -2.65 3.80 22.77
C TRP A 617 -2.63 3.12 24.14
N HIS A 618 -3.63 2.27 24.38
CA HIS A 618 -4.00 1.84 25.73
C HIS A 618 -3.05 0.81 26.36
N TYR A 619 -2.11 0.27 25.58
CA TYR A 619 -1.17 -0.75 26.00
C TYR A 619 0.26 -0.20 26.13
N ALA A 620 0.40 1.00 26.70
CA ALA A 620 1.71 1.56 27.04
C ALA A 620 2.46 0.58 27.95
N TYR A 621 3.55 0.01 27.43
CA TYR A 621 4.35 -1.01 28.11
C TYR A 621 4.92 -0.48 29.43
N THR A 622 4.33 -0.89 30.55
CA THR A 622 5.09 -1.15 31.78
C THR A 622 4.32 -2.14 32.64
N ARG A 623 4.56 -3.45 32.42
CA ARG A 623 4.46 -4.38 33.55
C ARG A 623 5.69 -4.14 34.40
N ILE A 624 5.59 -3.22 35.35
CA ILE A 624 6.35 -3.35 36.59
C ILE A 624 5.86 -4.66 37.19
N ARG A 625 6.71 -5.69 37.24
CA ARG A 625 6.41 -6.92 37.98
C ARG A 625 6.24 -6.53 39.45
N ASP A 626 5.00 -6.28 39.85
CA ASP A 626 4.59 -6.40 41.23
C ASP A 626 4.41 -7.91 41.46
N ASP A 627 5.08 -8.48 42.46
CA ASP A 627 5.20 -9.94 42.70
C ASP A 627 3.86 -10.66 42.99
N THR A 628 2.73 -10.00 42.75
CA THR A 628 1.39 -10.46 43.15
C THR A 628 0.47 -10.85 42.00
N LYS A 629 0.78 -10.55 40.73
CA LYS A 629 -0.07 -11.00 39.59
C LYS A 629 0.74 -11.35 38.34
N LEU A 630 0.42 -12.55 37.83
CA LEU A 630 1.02 -13.25 36.67
C LEU A 630 1.21 -12.37 35.44
#